data_AF-A0A1X9XND3-F1
#
_entry.id   AF-A0A1X9XND3-F1
#
_cell.length_a   1.000
_cell.length_b   1.000
_cell.length_c   1.000
_cell.angle_alpha   90.00
_cell.angle_beta   90.00
_cell.angle_gamma   90.00
#
_symmetry.space_group_name_H-M   'P 1'
#
loop_
_entity.id
_entity.type
_entity.pdbx_description
1 polymer ?
#
loop_
_entity_poly.entity_id
_entity_poly.type
_entity_poly.pdbx_seq_one_letter_code
_entity_poly.pdbx_strand_id
1 'polypeptide(L)'
;NAKETGKILLVDYRDIRNLKVTEIEAAQYLHDGGWDSTKRYFLVAANQSNKIAVTDTRHGKLVKLIDVDKIPHPGRGANFVHP
;
A
#
# COMPACT_ATOMS: atom_id res chain seq x y z
N ASN A 1 6.30 5.95 -13.48
CA ASN A 1 6.72 5.99 -12.07
C ASN A 1 6.04 4.81 -11.36
N ALA A 2 6.47 4.42 -10.15
CA ALA A 2 5.91 3.26 -9.43
C ALA A 2 4.38 3.41 -9.22
N LYS A 3 3.90 4.65 -9.08
CA LYS A 3 2.48 4.98 -8.96
C LYS A 3 1.64 4.62 -10.19
N GLU A 4 2.10 4.99 -11.39
CA GLU A 4 1.35 4.75 -12.64
C GLU A 4 1.40 3.27 -13.03
N THR A 5 2.44 2.55 -12.63
CA THR A 5 2.59 1.10 -12.89
C THR A 5 1.91 0.23 -11.83
N GLY A 6 1.39 0.82 -10.74
CA GLY A 6 0.71 0.09 -9.68
C GLY A 6 1.62 -0.79 -8.83
N LYS A 7 2.87 -0.38 -8.67
CA LYS A 7 3.91 -1.13 -7.94
C LYS A 7 4.16 -0.51 -6.58
N ILE A 8 4.14 -1.35 -5.54
CA ILE A 8 4.59 -1.00 -4.19
C ILE A 8 6.02 -1.53 -4.03
N LEU A 9 6.94 -0.68 -3.60
CA LEU A 9 8.33 -1.06 -3.36
C LEU A 9 8.60 -1.11 -1.85
N LEU A 10 8.93 -2.29 -1.33
CA LEU A 10 9.51 -2.43 0.00
C LEU A 10 11.03 -2.41 -0.14
N VAL A 11 11.64 -1.32 0.32
CA VAL A 11 13.08 -1.09 0.20
C VAL A 11 13.74 -1.33 1.55
N ASP A 12 14.65 -2.30 1.60
CA ASP A 12 15.50 -2.56 2.75
C ASP A 12 16.74 -1.66 2.67
N TYR A 13 16.80 -0.69 3.58
CA TYR A 13 17.86 0.32 3.62
C TYR A 13 18.95 0.02 4.65
N ARG A 14 19.02 -1.21 5.19
CA ARG A 14 20.08 -1.60 6.15
C ARG A 14 21.48 -1.58 5.54
N ASP A 15 21.58 -1.86 4.24
CA ASP A 15 22.81 -1.71 3.46
C ASP A 15 22.49 -0.98 2.15
N ILE A 16 22.77 0.32 2.12
CA ILE A 16 22.52 1.17 0.95
C ILE A 16 23.47 0.88 -0.23
N ARG A 17 24.55 0.11 -0.03
CA ARG A 17 25.45 -0.32 -1.10
C ARG A 17 24.93 -1.59 -1.79
N ASN A 18 24.16 -2.40 -1.06
CA ASN A 18 23.58 -3.66 -1.53
C ASN A 18 22.05 -3.66 -1.28
N LEU A 19 21.35 -2.76 -1.95
CA LEU A 19 19.90 -2.57 -1.74
C LEU A 19 19.12 -3.84 -2.07
N LYS A 20 18.32 -4.30 -1.09
CA LYS A 20 17.32 -5.34 -1.30
C LYS A 20 15.95 -4.69 -1.46
N VAL A 21 15.32 -4.91 -2.61
CA VAL A 21 14.00 -4.36 -2.93
C VAL A 21 13.04 -5.51 -3.21
N THR A 22 11.87 -5.47 -2.59
CA THR A 22 10.74 -6.33 -2.94
C THR A 22 9.73 -5.50 -3.71
N GLU A 23 9.50 -5.87 -4.97
CA GLU A 23 8.46 -5.29 -5.80
C GLU A 23 7.16 -6.07 -5.61
N ILE A 24 6.08 -5.37 -5.31
CA ILE A 24 4.76 -5.95 -5.09
C ILE A 24 3.80 -5.32 -6.09
N GLU A 25 3.27 -6.14 -6.98
CA GLU A 25 2.21 -5.73 -7.91
C GLU A 25 0.91 -5.51 -7.12
N ALA A 26 0.25 -4.37 -7.35
CA ALA A 26 -1.00 -3.98 -6.70
C ALA A 26 -2.05 -3.57 -7.75
N ALA A 27 -2.42 -2.29 -7.78
CA ALA A 27 -3.32 -1.72 -8.78
C ALA A 27 -2.77 -0.38 -9.26
N GLN A 28 -3.05 -0.02 -10.51
CA GLN A 28 -2.57 1.23 -11.11
C GLN A 28 -3.11 2.45 -10.35
N TYR A 29 -2.39 3.57 -10.46
CA TYR A 29 -2.76 4.85 -9.86
C TYR A 29 -2.72 4.85 -8.32
N LEU A 30 -1.69 4.22 -7.74
CA LEU A 30 -1.42 4.33 -6.31
C LEU A 30 -1.16 5.80 -5.93
N HIS A 31 -1.82 6.28 -4.88
CA HIS A 31 -1.81 7.70 -4.53
C HIS A 31 -1.33 7.95 -3.10
N ASP A 32 -2.19 7.71 -2.11
CA ASP A 32 -2.01 7.98 -0.68
C ASP A 32 -2.52 6.81 0.17
N GLY A 33 -2.01 6.69 1.40
CA GLY A 33 -2.25 5.54 2.24
C GLY A 33 -1.57 5.64 3.60
N GLY A 34 -1.89 4.68 4.47
CA GLY A 34 -1.36 4.62 5.81
C GLY A 34 -1.29 3.21 6.37
N TRP A 35 -0.72 3.14 7.57
CA TRP A 35 -0.56 1.89 8.31
C TRP A 35 -1.83 1.58 9.09
N ASP A 36 -2.12 0.29 9.22
CA ASP A 36 -3.06 -0.18 10.24
C ASP A 36 -2.53 0.11 11.65
N SER A 37 -3.38 -0.01 12.67
CA SER A 37 -2.99 0.27 14.06
C SER A 37 -1.84 -0.60 14.58
N THR A 38 -1.68 -1.83 14.05
CA THR A 38 -0.58 -2.73 14.42
C THR A 38 0.72 -2.44 13.67
N LYS A 39 0.68 -1.56 12.66
CA LYS A 39 1.79 -1.24 11.75
C LYS A 39 2.35 -2.46 11.01
N ARG A 40 1.51 -3.47 10.79
CA ARG A 40 1.88 -4.67 10.02
C ARG A 40 1.43 -4.54 8.57
N TYR A 41 0.26 -3.97 8.35
CA TYR A 41 -0.35 -3.83 7.05
C TYR A 41 -0.27 -2.39 6.58
N PHE A 42 0.11 -2.22 5.32
CA PHE A 42 0.07 -0.94 4.63
C PHE A 42 -1.13 -0.91 3.70
N LEU A 43 -2.01 0.07 3.88
CA LEU A 43 -3.23 0.27 3.11
C LEU A 43 -3.07 1.52 2.24
N VAL A 44 -3.16 1.36 0.93
CA VAL A 44 -2.94 2.46 -0.04
C VAL A 44 -4.06 2.52 -1.07
N ALA A 45 -4.52 3.72 -1.37
CA ALA A 45 -5.53 3.97 -2.39
C ALA A 45 -4.91 3.89 -3.79
N ALA A 46 -5.49 3.03 -4.62
CA ALA A 46 -5.37 3.05 -6.08
C ALA A 46 -6.55 3.86 -6.62
N ASN A 47 -6.42 5.19 -6.57
CA ASN A 47 -7.58 6.09 -6.57
C ASN A 47 -8.41 6.02 -7.87
N GLN A 48 -7.76 6.14 -9.03
CA GLN A 48 -8.45 6.04 -10.32
C GLN A 48 -8.88 4.61 -10.67
N SER A 49 -8.48 3.63 -9.87
CA SER A 49 -8.97 2.25 -9.94
C SER A 49 -10.09 1.96 -8.93
N ASN A 50 -10.50 2.92 -8.10
CA ASN A 50 -11.52 2.77 -7.04
C ASN A 50 -11.23 1.58 -6.09
N LYS A 51 -9.95 1.41 -5.72
CA LYS A 51 -9.51 0.28 -4.89
C LYS A 51 -8.61 0.73 -3.74
N ILE A 52 -8.62 -0.03 -2.65
CA ILE A 52 -7.58 -0.02 -1.61
C ILE A 52 -6.73 -1.28 -1.74
N ALA A 53 -5.42 -1.12 -1.93
CA ALA A 53 -4.46 -2.22 -1.86
C ALA A 53 -3.95 -2.40 -0.43
N VAL A 54 -3.99 -3.65 0.06
CA VAL A 54 -3.54 -4.04 1.39
C VAL A 54 -2.31 -4.92 1.26
N THR A 55 -1.20 -4.52 1.86
CA THR A 55 0.09 -5.21 1.79
C THR A 55 0.56 -5.66 3.17
N ASP A 56 0.93 -6.93 3.33
CA ASP A 56 1.63 -7.43 4.53
C ASP A 56 3.11 -7.09 4.42
N THR A 57 3.56 -6.13 5.21
CA THR A 57 4.94 -5.62 5.15
C THR A 57 5.95 -6.54 5.81
N ARG A 58 5.50 -7.48 6.65
CA ARG A 58 6.37 -8.50 7.25
C ARG A 58 6.74 -9.57 6.23
N HIS A 59 5.79 -9.97 5.40
CA HIS A 59 6.00 -11.00 4.38
C HIS A 59 6.34 -10.43 3.00
N GLY A 60 6.15 -9.12 2.81
CA GLY A 60 6.37 -8.44 1.54
C GLY A 60 5.42 -8.91 0.44
N LYS A 61 4.13 -9.05 0.75
CA LYS A 61 3.12 -9.58 -0.19
C LYS A 61 1.85 -8.76 -0.19
N LEU A 62 1.23 -8.64 -1.37
CA LEU A 62 -0.13 -8.16 -1.48
C LEU A 62 -1.08 -9.17 -0.81
N VAL A 63 -1.95 -8.68 0.06
CA VAL A 63 -2.96 -9.48 0.76
C VAL A 63 -4.28 -9.41 0.01
N LYS A 64 -4.70 -8.19 -0.35
CA LYS A 64 -6.01 -7.96 -0.96
C LYS A 64 -6.07 -6.65 -1.72
N LEU A 65 -6.89 -6.64 -2.78
CA LEU A 65 -7.44 -5.43 -3.38
C LEU A 65 -8.91 -5.33 -2.97
N ILE A 66 -9.30 -4.23 -2.36
CA ILE A 66 -10.65 -4.00 -1.86
C ILE A 66 -11.32 -2.95 -2.76
N ASP A 67 -12.44 -3.30 -3.36
CA ASP A 67 -13.28 -2.35 -4.09
C ASP A 67 -13.94 -1.35 -3.13
N VAL A 68 -13.91 -0.07 -3.49
CA VAL A 68 -14.50 1.03 -2.73
C VAL A 68 -15.18 2.02 -3.69
N ASP A 69 -15.82 3.04 -3.13
CA ASP A 69 -16.42 4.11 -3.91
C ASP A 69 -15.40 4.93 -4.71
N LYS A 70 -15.91 5.83 -5.56
CA LYS A 70 -15.11 6.53 -6.57
C LYS A 70 -14.00 7.40 -5.94
N ILE A 71 -12.80 7.27 -6.50
CA ILE A 71 -11.62 8.12 -6.23
C ILE A 71 -11.35 8.24 -4.72
N PRO A 72 -11.04 7.12 -4.02
CA PRO A 72 -10.72 7.15 -2.61
C PRO A 72 -9.48 8.01 -2.34
N HIS A 73 -9.55 8.84 -1.30
CA HIS A 73 -8.48 9.76 -0.89
C HIS A 73 -8.35 9.80 0.64
N PRO A 74 -7.78 8.74 1.25
CA PRO A 74 -7.79 8.57 2.70
C PRO A 74 -6.78 9.46 3.45
N GLY A 75 -5.85 10.13 2.76
CA GLY A 75 -4.64 10.66 3.38
C GLY A 75 -3.82 9.52 3.99
N ARG A 76 -3.71 9.49 5.33
CA ARG A 76 -3.13 8.35 6.07
C ARG A 76 -4.19 7.39 6.63
N GLY A 77 -5.47 7.65 6.37
CA GLY A 77 -6.59 6.91 6.96
C GLY A 77 -6.83 7.24 8.43
N ALA A 78 -7.79 6.53 9.02
CA ALA A 78 -8.15 6.63 10.43
C ALA A 78 -8.36 5.22 10.99
N ASN A 79 -7.60 4.87 12.03
CA ASN A 79 -7.72 3.59 12.72
C ASN A 79 -8.51 3.77 14.01
N PHE A 80 -9.57 2.98 14.20
CA PHE A 80 -10.34 2.93 15.44
C PHE A 80 -11.00 1.55 15.59
N VAL A 81 -11.33 1.17 16.82
CA VAL A 81 -12.15 -0.02 17.08
C VAL A 81 -13.61 0.42 16.98
N HIS A 82 -14.34 -0.16 16.03
CA HIS A 82 -15.79 0.04 15.95
C HIS A 82 -16.48 -0.68 17.11
N PRO A 83 -17.50 -0.07 17.77
CA PRO A 83 -18.27 -0.72 18.82
C PRO A 83 -19.04 -1.96 18.35
#